data_AF-A0A7S2B338-F1
#
_entry.id   AF-A0A7S2B338-F1
#
_cell.length_a   1.000
_cell.length_b   1.000
_cell.length_c   1.000
_cell.angle_alpha   90.00
_cell.angle_beta   90.00
_cell.angle_gamma   90.00
#
_symmetry.space_group_name_H-M   'P 1'
#
loop_
_entity.id
_entity.type
_entity.pdbx_description
1 polymer ?
#
loop_
_entity_poly.entity_id
_entity_poly.type
_entity_poly.pdbx_seq_one_letter_code
_entity_poly.pdbx_strand_id
1 'polypeptide(L)'
;REQTRLAEVYAERVKISELEASLEPLFFVYQSKRLGPEEGFGDFCNRLGFPVLQAYAKAYTESPIAEAAAEAAPAGAVSGKLPRVMVDADAFAALKELASRRGVTLTQAASDAIVAASKQK
;
A
#
# COMPACT_ATOMS: atom_id res chain seq x y z
N ARG A 1 -25.68 -15.17 -7.08
CA ARG A 1 -24.92 -16.43 -6.90
C ARG A 1 -25.29 -16.98 -5.54
N GLU A 2 -25.79 -18.21 -5.48
CA GLU A 2 -26.27 -18.80 -4.23
C GLU A 2 -25.08 -19.33 -3.42
N GLN A 3 -24.90 -18.81 -2.21
CA GLN A 3 -23.88 -19.26 -1.28
C GLN A 3 -24.35 -20.58 -0.65
N THR A 4 -23.98 -21.69 -1.27
CA THR A 4 -24.42 -23.05 -0.86
C THR A 4 -23.48 -23.70 0.16
N ARG A 5 -22.43 -23.01 0.60
CA ARG A 5 -21.42 -23.54 1.52
C ARG A 5 -21.33 -22.71 2.80
N LEU A 6 -21.19 -23.40 3.92
CA LEU A 6 -20.95 -22.78 5.22
C LEU A 6 -19.52 -22.25 5.28
N ALA A 7 -19.35 -21.05 5.82
CA ALA A 7 -18.05 -20.49 6.08
C ALA A 7 -17.41 -21.14 7.32
N GLU A 8 -16.10 -21.29 7.30
CA GLU A 8 -15.30 -21.81 8.41
C GLU A 8 -14.48 -20.70 9.05
N VAL A 9 -14.13 -20.88 10.33
CA VAL A 9 -13.32 -19.91 11.09
C VAL A 9 -11.87 -19.98 10.60
N TYR A 10 -11.41 -18.89 9.98
CA TYR A 10 -10.03 -18.77 9.47
C TYR A 10 -9.05 -18.27 10.53
N ALA A 11 -9.45 -17.25 11.31
CA ALA A 11 -8.65 -16.67 12.39
C ALA A 11 -9.56 -16.12 13.49
N GLU A 12 -9.15 -16.27 14.74
CA GLU A 12 -9.86 -15.74 15.89
C GLU A 12 -9.13 -14.54 16.49
N ARG A 13 -9.89 -13.63 17.11
CA ARG A 13 -9.36 -12.52 17.92
C ARG A 13 -8.36 -11.61 17.17
N VAL A 14 -8.56 -11.43 15.86
CA VAL A 14 -7.76 -10.49 15.05
C VAL A 14 -7.97 -9.07 15.59
N LYS A 15 -6.88 -8.38 15.91
CA LYS A 15 -6.97 -6.98 16.32
C LYS A 15 -7.37 -6.12 15.13
N ILE A 16 -8.18 -5.10 15.36
CA ILE A 16 -8.62 -4.19 14.29
C ILE A 16 -7.42 -3.56 13.57
N SER A 17 -6.35 -3.21 14.28
CA SER A 17 -5.13 -2.65 13.70
C SER A 17 -4.30 -3.65 12.87
N GLU A 18 -4.60 -4.94 12.96
CA GLU A 18 -3.92 -6.02 12.25
C GLU A 18 -4.84 -6.63 11.16
N LEU A 19 -6.02 -6.03 10.93
CA LEU A 19 -7.00 -6.56 10.00
C LEU A 19 -6.47 -6.51 8.57
N GLU A 20 -5.89 -5.39 8.15
CA GLU A 20 -5.27 -5.24 6.83
C GLU A 20 -4.15 -6.26 6.64
N ALA A 21 -3.24 -6.38 7.61
CA ALA A 21 -2.13 -7.32 7.58
C ALA A 21 -2.61 -8.79 7.46
N SER A 22 -3.79 -9.11 8.00
CA SER A 22 -4.36 -10.46 7.91
C SER A 22 -5.07 -10.75 6.58
N LEU A 23 -5.71 -9.75 5.96
CA LEU A 23 -6.56 -9.92 4.79
C LEU A 23 -5.83 -9.64 3.47
N GLU A 24 -4.89 -8.70 3.47
CA GLU A 24 -4.14 -8.30 2.27
C GLU A 24 -3.42 -9.48 1.59
N PRO A 25 -2.70 -10.37 2.31
CA PRO A 25 -2.06 -11.52 1.69
C PRO A 25 -3.07 -12.45 0.99
N LEU A 26 -4.27 -12.59 1.56
CA LEU A 26 -5.32 -13.45 1.00
C LEU A 26 -5.82 -12.88 -0.33
N PHE A 27 -6.03 -11.57 -0.40
CA PHE A 27 -6.49 -10.91 -1.61
C PHE A 27 -5.41 -10.87 -2.70
N PHE A 28 -4.15 -10.68 -2.32
CA PHE A 28 -3.04 -10.73 -3.26
C PHE A 28 -2.93 -12.11 -3.94
N VAL A 29 -3.03 -13.17 -3.14
CA VAL A 29 -2.97 -14.56 -3.63
C VAL A 29 -4.20 -14.91 -4.46
N TYR A 30 -5.37 -14.40 -4.09
CA TYR A 30 -6.60 -14.51 -4.89
C TYR A 30 -6.46 -13.85 -6.26
N GLN A 31 -5.95 -12.62 -6.31
CA GLN A 31 -5.72 -11.93 -7.59
C GLN A 31 -4.77 -12.72 -8.49
N SER A 32 -3.71 -13.28 -7.90
CA SER A 32 -2.64 -13.97 -8.63
C SER A 32 -2.98 -15.40 -9.05
N LYS A 33 -3.83 -16.11 -8.29
CA LYS A 33 -4.06 -17.56 -8.44
C LYS A 33 -5.51 -17.96 -8.69
N ARG A 34 -6.42 -17.01 -8.89
CA ARG A 34 -7.78 -17.33 -9.36
C ARG A 34 -7.74 -17.92 -10.76
N LEU A 35 -8.58 -18.92 -11.00
CA LEU A 35 -8.64 -19.64 -12.28
C LEU A 35 -9.36 -18.85 -13.38
N GLY A 36 -10.09 -17.79 -13.01
CA GLY A 36 -10.78 -16.92 -13.95
C GLY A 36 -11.64 -15.86 -13.24
N PRO A 37 -12.30 -14.98 -14.01
CA PRO A 37 -13.18 -13.95 -13.45
C PRO A 37 -14.43 -14.54 -12.78
N GLU A 38 -14.81 -15.76 -13.18
CA GLU A 38 -15.98 -16.45 -12.66
C GLU A 38 -15.73 -17.16 -11.31
N GLU A 39 -14.48 -17.28 -10.85
CA GLU A 39 -14.20 -17.86 -9.54
C GLU A 39 -14.40 -16.80 -8.46
N GLY A 40 -15.34 -17.02 -7.54
CA GLY A 40 -15.51 -16.14 -6.38
C GLY A 40 -14.45 -16.41 -5.31
N PHE A 41 -14.17 -15.42 -4.46
CA PHE A 41 -13.19 -15.56 -3.38
C PHE A 41 -13.50 -16.73 -2.43
N GLY A 42 -14.78 -16.99 -2.13
CA GLY A 42 -15.18 -18.14 -1.30
C GLY A 42 -14.83 -19.49 -1.94
N ASP A 43 -15.10 -19.65 -3.24
CA ASP A 43 -14.77 -20.87 -3.98
C ASP A 43 -13.26 -21.07 -4.10
N PHE A 44 -12.53 -19.98 -4.31
CA PHE A 44 -11.08 -19.95 -4.29
C PHE A 44 -10.50 -20.42 -2.95
N CYS A 45 -10.98 -19.88 -1.84
CA CYS A 45 -10.53 -20.26 -0.51
C CYS A 45 -10.80 -21.73 -0.22
N ASN A 46 -11.96 -22.23 -0.65
CA ASN A 46 -12.30 -23.65 -0.48
C ASN A 46 -11.44 -24.56 -1.37
N ARG A 47 -11.14 -24.16 -2.61
CA ARG A 47 -10.29 -24.94 -3.53
C ARG A 47 -8.85 -25.04 -3.07
N LEU A 48 -8.27 -23.96 -2.55
CA LEU A 48 -6.90 -23.96 -2.03
C LEU A 48 -6.80 -24.62 -0.65
N GLY A 49 -7.79 -24.35 0.21
CA GLY A 49 -7.77 -24.76 1.61
C GLY A 49 -6.92 -23.86 2.50
N PHE A 50 -7.29 -23.81 3.78
CA PHE A 50 -6.64 -22.94 4.78
C PHE A 50 -5.14 -23.20 4.99
N PRO A 51 -4.62 -24.44 5.00
CA PRO A 51 -3.19 -24.67 5.19
C PRO A 51 -2.34 -23.98 4.11
N VAL A 52 -2.83 -24.01 2.87
CA VAL A 52 -2.18 -23.39 1.73
C VAL A 52 -2.26 -21.86 1.81
N LEU A 53 -3.43 -21.31 2.15
CA LEU A 53 -3.61 -19.87 2.35
C LEU A 53 -2.72 -19.32 3.47
N GLN A 54 -2.59 -20.04 4.58
CA GLN A 54 -1.72 -19.66 5.69
C GLN A 54 -0.23 -19.71 5.29
N ALA A 55 0.17 -20.69 4.49
CA ALA A 55 1.53 -20.75 3.96
C ALA A 55 1.84 -19.54 3.08
N TYR A 56 0.91 -19.13 2.22
CA TYR A 56 1.06 -17.90 1.43
C TYR A 56 1.07 -16.64 2.29
N ALA A 57 0.20 -16.55 3.30
CA ALA A 57 0.15 -15.40 4.20
C ALA A 57 1.48 -15.22 4.97
N LYS A 58 2.13 -16.32 5.38
CA LYS A 58 3.45 -16.29 6.02
C LYS A 58 4.58 -15.94 5.06
N ALA A 59 4.47 -16.36 3.80
CA ALA A 59 5.45 -16.07 2.76
C ALA A 59 5.27 -14.67 2.14
N TYR A 60 4.16 -13.99 2.47
CA TYR A 60 3.89 -12.64 2.00
C TYR A 60 4.79 -11.65 2.71
N THR A 61 5.83 -11.21 2.01
CA THR A 61 6.55 -9.98 2.32
C THR A 61 5.78 -8.83 1.69
N GLU A 62 5.45 -7.81 2.49
CA GLU A 62 4.67 -6.61 2.13
C GLU A 62 4.77 -6.29 0.63
N SER A 63 3.65 -6.44 -0.09
CA SER A 63 3.61 -6.15 -1.52
C SER A 63 3.54 -4.64 -1.74
N PRO A 64 4.17 -4.10 -2.78
CA PRO A 64 4.12 -2.68 -3.14
C PRO A 64 2.73 -2.16 -3.54
N ILE A 65 1.63 -2.89 -3.25
CA ILE A 65 0.24 -2.41 -3.38
C ILE A 65 -0.26 -1.73 -2.11
N ALA A 66 0.32 -2.01 -0.93
CA ALA A 66 0.20 -1.11 0.23
C ALA A 66 0.84 0.25 -0.10
N GLU A 67 1.93 0.22 -0.87
CA GLU A 67 2.52 1.41 -1.48
C GLU A 67 1.63 1.94 -2.61
N ALA A 68 1.06 1.13 -3.51
CA ALA A 68 0.25 1.63 -4.64
C ALA A 68 -1.12 2.23 -4.26
N ALA A 69 -1.73 1.79 -3.15
CA ALA A 69 -2.87 2.47 -2.55
C ALA A 69 -2.46 3.80 -1.89
N ALA A 70 -1.19 3.92 -1.48
CA ALA A 70 -0.55 5.20 -1.21
C ALA A 70 -0.07 5.93 -2.49
N GLU A 71 0.17 5.21 -3.61
CA GLU A 71 0.64 5.74 -4.91
C GLU A 71 -0.48 6.17 -5.88
N ALA A 72 -1.70 6.37 -5.38
CA ALA A 72 -2.51 7.47 -5.92
C ALA A 72 -1.86 8.85 -5.61
N ALA A 73 -0.82 8.88 -4.78
CA ALA A 73 0.15 9.96 -4.68
C ALA A 73 1.42 9.67 -5.52
N PRO A 74 2.05 10.67 -6.13
CA PRO A 74 3.06 10.45 -7.16
C PRO A 74 4.37 9.80 -6.64
N ALA A 75 4.99 9.01 -7.53
CA ALA A 75 6.22 8.25 -7.35
C ALA A 75 7.36 9.06 -6.69
N GLY A 76 7.86 8.54 -5.56
CA GLY A 76 8.94 9.15 -4.76
C GLY A 76 8.61 9.35 -3.28
N ALA A 77 7.53 8.74 -2.77
CA ALA A 77 7.18 8.83 -1.36
C ALA A 77 8.11 7.94 -0.52
N VAL A 78 8.92 8.58 0.32
CA VAL A 78 9.69 7.93 1.39
C VAL A 78 8.71 7.18 2.31
N SER A 79 8.91 5.86 2.48
CA SER A 79 8.11 4.98 3.34
C SER A 79 8.36 5.31 4.82
N GLY A 80 7.64 6.33 5.31
CA GLY A 80 7.66 6.79 6.69
C GLY A 80 6.94 8.12 6.85
N LYS A 81 6.36 8.38 8.03
CA LYS A 81 5.71 9.68 8.32
C LYS A 81 6.80 10.76 8.43
N LEU A 82 7.03 11.50 7.34
CA LEU A 82 7.97 12.61 7.32
C LEU A 82 7.54 13.72 8.32
N PRO A 83 8.50 14.42 8.95
CA PRO A 83 8.21 15.53 9.83
C PRO A 83 7.47 16.65 9.08
N ARG A 84 6.47 17.25 9.73
CA ARG A 84 5.69 18.36 9.15
C ARG A 84 6.37 19.69 9.50
N VAL A 85 6.70 20.46 8.47
CA VAL A 85 7.26 21.80 8.60
C VAL A 85 6.31 22.78 7.91
N MET A 86 5.95 23.85 8.61
CA MET A 86 5.18 24.94 8.03
C MET A 86 6.13 25.86 7.27
N VAL A 87 5.73 26.26 6.06
CA VAL A 87 6.46 27.20 5.21
C VAL A 87 5.57 28.41 4.94
N ASP A 88 6.21 29.54 4.64
CA ASP A 88 5.50 30.74 4.20
C ASP A 88 4.78 30.50 2.86
N ALA A 89 3.72 31.29 2.60
CA ALA A 89 2.92 31.18 1.38
C ALA A 89 3.75 31.40 0.10
N ASP A 90 4.70 32.34 0.14
CA ASP A 90 5.55 32.64 -1.02
C ASP A 90 6.54 31.50 -1.29
N ALA A 91 7.09 30.92 -0.22
CA ALA A 91 7.97 29.76 -0.31
C ALA A 91 7.23 28.52 -0.85
N PHE A 92 5.98 28.32 -0.45
CA PHE A 92 5.14 27.24 -0.96
C PHE A 92 4.84 27.39 -2.47
N ALA A 93 4.53 28.61 -2.91
CA ALA A 93 4.29 28.90 -4.33
C ALA A 93 5.54 28.62 -5.18
N ALA A 94 6.71 29.05 -4.73
CA ALA A 94 7.98 28.80 -5.40
C ALA A 94 8.32 27.30 -5.48
N LEU A 95 8.08 26.53 -4.41
CA LEU A 95 8.29 25.07 -4.39
C LEU A 95 7.36 24.35 -5.36
N LYS A 96 6.10 24.79 -5.48
CA LYS A 96 5.13 24.23 -6.41
C LYS A 96 5.56 24.43 -7.86
N GLU A 97 6.01 25.62 -8.21
CA GLU A 97 6.53 25.91 -9.55
C GLU A 97 7.78 25.08 -9.87
N LEU A 98 8.71 24.97 -8.91
CA LEU A 98 9.93 24.19 -9.05
C LEU A 98 9.64 22.70 -9.25
N ALA A 99 8.70 22.15 -8.49
CA ALA A 99 8.23 20.77 -8.61
C ALA A 99 7.63 20.51 -10.02
N SER A 100 6.76 21.41 -10.48
CA SER A 100 6.18 21.33 -11.83
C SER A 100 7.23 21.41 -12.94
N ARG A 101 8.22 22.30 -12.81
CA ARG A 101 9.30 22.45 -13.80
C ARG A 101 10.19 21.21 -13.90
N ARG A 102 10.43 20.54 -12.77
CA ARG A 102 11.30 19.36 -12.69
C ARG A 102 10.57 18.04 -12.89
N GLY A 103 9.24 18.05 -12.94
CA GLY A 103 8.42 16.83 -13.03
C GLY A 103 8.55 15.92 -11.80
N VAL A 104 8.95 16.47 -10.66
CA VAL A 104 9.13 15.73 -9.40
C VAL A 104 8.02 16.06 -8.42
N THR A 105 7.85 15.22 -7.40
CA THR A 105 6.89 15.47 -6.33
C THR A 105 7.27 16.71 -5.51
N LEU A 106 6.27 17.37 -4.93
CA LEU A 106 6.51 18.53 -4.06
C LEU A 106 7.42 18.19 -2.87
N THR A 107 7.25 16.99 -2.31
CA THR A 107 8.07 16.47 -1.21
C THR A 107 9.54 16.29 -1.61
N GLN A 108 9.78 15.75 -2.81
CA GLN A 108 11.14 15.56 -3.32
C GLN A 108 11.81 16.90 -3.61
N ALA A 109 11.10 17.81 -4.29
CA ALA A 109 11.58 19.17 -4.56
C ALA A 109 11.95 19.93 -3.28
N ALA A 110 11.12 19.84 -2.24
CA ALA A 110 11.38 20.48 -0.95
C ALA A 110 12.60 19.87 -0.25
N SER A 111 12.70 18.54 -0.22
CA SER A 111 13.82 17.83 0.41
C SER A 111 15.14 18.17 -0.26
N ASP A 112 15.19 18.15 -1.59
CA ASP A 112 16.39 18.48 -2.36
C ASP A 112 16.82 19.93 -2.14
N ALA A 113 15.87 20.88 -2.09
CA ALA A 113 16.17 22.29 -1.85
C ALA A 113 16.74 22.52 -0.43
N ILE A 114 16.18 21.88 0.59
CA ILE A 114 16.66 21.97 1.97
C ILE A 114 18.07 21.35 2.09
N VAL A 115 18.30 20.21 1.46
CA VAL A 115 19.63 19.56 1.45
C VAL A 115 20.65 20.42 0.70
N ALA A 116 20.28 21.04 -0.42
CA ALA A 116 21.17 21.94 -1.16
C ALA A 116 21.53 23.19 -0.34
N ALA A 117 20.57 23.81 0.34
CA ALA A 117 20.79 25.00 1.16
C ALA A 117 21.62 24.70 2.43
N SER A 118 21.43 23.54 3.06
CA SER A 118 22.21 23.14 4.24
C SER A 118 23.68 22.81 3.93
N LYS A 119 24.00 22.40 2.70
CA LYS A 119 25.37 22.12 2.24
C LYS A 119 26.16 23.37 1.83
N GLN A 120 25.50 24.50 1.62
CA GLN A 120 26.14 25.77 1.23
C GLN A 120 26.60 26.61 2.44
N LYS A 121 26.59 26.03 3.64
CA LYS A 121 27.00 26.65 4.90
C LYS A 121 28.29 26.01 5.40
#